data_AF-A0A357F088-F1
#
_entry.id   AF-A0A357F088-F1
#
_cell.length_a   1.000
_cell.length_b   1.000
_cell.length_c   1.000
_cell.angle_alpha   90.00
_cell.angle_beta   90.00
_cell.angle_gamma   90.00
#
_symmetry.space_group_name_H-M   'P 1'
#
loop_
_entity.id
_entity.type
_entity.pdbx_description
1 polymer ?
#
loop_
_entity_poly.entity_id
_entity_poly.type
_entity_poly.pdbx_seq_one_letter_code
_entity_poly.pdbx_strand_id
1 'polypeptide(L)' 'VICQSGYRSSIAASMLESAGFANVFNVTGGTAAWIASGLPVETVSAAGAAVSTK' A
#
# COMPACT_ATOMS: atom_id res chain seq x y z
N VAL A 1 -3.74 -6.22 3.18
CA VAL A 1 -4.00 -5.85 1.76
C VAL A 1 -3.75 -4.37 1.60
N ILE A 2 -3.03 -3.96 0.56
CA ILE A 2 -2.64 -2.56 0.35
C ILE A 2 -2.65 -2.22 -1.15
N CYS A 3 -3.03 -0.99 -1.48
CA CYS A 3 -2.84 -0.38 -2.79
C CYS A 3 -2.33 1.07 -2.62
N GLN A 4 -2.27 1.87 -3.68
CA GLN A 4 -1.74 3.24 -3.59
C GLN A 4 -2.48 4.14 -2.57
N SER A 5 -3.82 4.16 -2.59
CA SER A 5 -4.66 5.05 -1.74
C SER A 5 -5.61 4.33 -0.76
N GLY A 6 -5.71 2.99 -0.82
CA GLY A 6 -6.60 2.19 0.03
C GLY A 6 -7.94 1.78 -0.58
N TYR A 7 -8.38 2.39 -1.69
CA TYR A 7 -9.70 2.10 -2.30
C TYR A 7 -9.77 0.73 -3.00
N ARG A 8 -8.75 0.39 -3.81
CA ARG A 8 -8.73 -0.91 -4.49
C ARG A 8 -8.52 -2.06 -3.50
N SER A 9 -7.71 -1.81 -2.47
CA SER A 9 -7.43 -2.80 -1.44
C SER A 9 -8.59 -3.03 -0.48
N SER A 10 -9.51 -2.08 -0.30
CA SER A 10 -10.74 -2.34 0.46
C SER A 10 -11.67 -3.32 -0.25
N ILE A 11 -11.84 -3.18 -1.57
CA ILE A 11 -12.62 -4.14 -2.37
C ILE A 11 -11.97 -5.53 -2.31
N ALA A 12 -10.65 -5.60 -2.49
CA ALA A 12 -9.92 -6.86 -2.40
C ALA A 12 -9.96 -7.48 -0.99
N ALA A 13 -9.98 -6.67 0.07
CA ALA A 13 -10.16 -7.15 1.43
C ALA A 13 -11.53 -7.81 1.61
N SER A 14 -12.62 -7.18 1.14
CA SER A 14 -13.96 -7.78 1.20
C SER A 14 -14.07 -9.09 0.40
N MET A 15 -13.36 -9.19 -0.73
CA MET A 15 -13.28 -10.45 -1.50
C MET A 15 -12.57 -11.56 -0.71
N LEU A 16 -11.48 -11.24 0.01
CA LEU A 16 -10.76 -12.20 0.86
C LEU A 16 -11.59 -12.59 2.08
N GLU A 17 -12.24 -11.65 2.74
CA GLU A 17 -13.17 -11.94 3.85
C GLU A 17 -14.28 -12.89 3.39
N SER A 18 -14.88 -12.61 2.23
CA SER A 18 -15.92 -13.46 1.62
C SER A 18 -15.42 -14.86 1.24
N ALA A 19 -14.13 -14.99 0.93
CA ALA A 19 -13.48 -16.26 0.66
C ALA A 19 -13.11 -17.05 1.94
N GLY A 20 -13.42 -16.53 3.13
CA GLY A 20 -13.21 -17.20 4.41
C GLY A 20 -11.86 -16.94 5.06
N PHE A 21 -11.09 -15.94 4.61
CA PHE A 21 -9.87 -15.53 5.29
C PHE A 21 -10.22 -14.83 6.61
N ALA A 22 -9.75 -15.37 7.74
CA ALA A 22 -10.14 -14.88 9.07
C ALA A 22 -9.46 -13.56 9.49
N ASN A 23 -8.26 -13.29 8.98
CA ASN A 23 -7.43 -12.16 9.41
C ASN A 23 -7.07 -11.27 8.22
N VAL A 24 -8.05 -10.51 7.72
CA VAL A 24 -7.86 -9.58 6.62
C VAL A 24 -7.82 -8.15 7.16
N PHE A 25 -6.80 -7.40 6.78
CA PHE A 25 -6.66 -5.99 7.13
C PHE A 25 -6.39 -5.16 5.88
N ASN A 26 -7.09 -4.04 5.73
CA ASN A 26 -6.83 -3.04 4.70
C ASN A 26 -6.01 -1.88 5.28
N VAL A 27 -4.94 -1.47 4.60
CA VAL A 27 -4.16 -0.29 5.01
C VAL A 27 -4.86 0.97 4.51
N THR A 28 -5.51 1.71 5.41
CA THR A 28 -6.19 2.97 5.12
C THR A 28 -5.20 4.00 4.55
N GLY A 29 -5.59 4.68 3.47
CA GLY A 29 -4.72 5.64 2.78
C GLY A 29 -3.62 4.98 1.92
N GLY A 30 -3.50 3.65 1.97
CA GLY A 30 -2.60 2.88 1.11
C GLY A 30 -1.12 3.18 1.31
N THR A 31 -0.32 2.84 0.31
CA THR A 31 1.13 3.07 0.29
C THR A 31 1.48 4.56 0.42
N ALA A 32 0.61 5.46 -0.06
CA ALA A 32 0.82 6.91 0.10
C ALA A 32 0.83 7.33 1.58
N ALA A 33 -0.15 6.87 2.37
CA ALA A 33 -0.19 7.14 3.81
C ALA A 33 0.94 6.43 4.58
N TRP A 34 1.32 5.22 4.14
CA TRP A 34 2.46 4.49 4.69
C TRP A 34 3.77 5.28 4.56
N ILE A 35 4.07 5.77 3.35
CA ILE A 35 5.25 6.62 3.07
C ILE A 35 5.17 7.93 3.86
N ALA A 36 4.00 8.59 3.85
CA ALA A 36 3.80 9.84 4.59
C ALA A 36 3.99 9.67 6.11
N SER A 37 3.79 8.46 6.64
CA SER A 37 4.05 8.12 8.05
C SER A 37 5.53 7.85 8.35
N GLY A 38 6.42 7.96 7.36
CA GLY A 38 7.86 7.71 7.52
C GLY A 38 8.22 6.25 7.75
N LEU A 39 7.32 5.33 7.38
CA LEU A 39 7.55 3.90 7.56
C LEU A 39 8.48 3.35 6.47
N PRO A 40 9.24 2.27 6.76
CA PRO A 40 10.18 1.70 5.80
C PRO A 40 9.48 1.27 4.51
N VAL A 41 10.13 1.55 3.38
CA VAL A 41 9.75 1.07 2.06
C VAL A 41 10.98 0.62 1.31
N GLU A 42 10.86 -0.50 0.61
CA GLU A 42 11.86 -0.92 -0.36
C GLU A 42 11.56 -0.24 -1.69
N THR A 43 12.54 0.50 -2.19
CA THR A 43 12.52 0.97 -3.58
C THR A 43 13.42 0.07 -4.39
N VAL A 44 12.93 -0.36 -5.56
CA VAL A 44 13.88 -0.79 -6.58
C VAL A 44 14.72 0.43 -6.92
N SER A 45 16.03 0.30 -6.76
CA SER A 45 16.97 1.23 -7.35
C SER A 45 16.81 1.11 -8.86
N ALA A 46 15.93 1.94 -9.43
CA ALA A 46 16.01 2.24 -10.83
C ALA A 46 17.33 2.99 -10.99
N ALA A 47 18.33 2.37 -11.62
CA ALA A 47 19.42 3.12 -12.20
C ALA A 47 18.79 4.21 -13.10
N GLY A 48 18.71 5.45 -12.59
CA GLY A 48 18.31 6.62 -13.37
C GLY A 48 16.99 7.33 -13.06
N ALA A 49 16.36 7.20 -11.89
CA ALA A 49 15.25 8.11 -11.53
C ALA A 49 15.67 9.03 -10.38
N ALA A 50 16.32 10.14 -10.74
CA ALA A 50 16.78 11.18 -9.84
C ALA A 50 15.65 11.69 -8.93
N VAL A 51 15.88 11.59 -7.62
CA VAL A 51 15.19 12.38 -6.60
C VAL A 51 15.58 13.84 -6.82
N SER A 52 14.65 14.61 -7.41
CA SER A 52 14.70 16.07 -7.37
C SER A 52 13.96 16.51 -6.10
N THR A 53 14.73 16.80 -5.05
CA THR A 53 14.26 17.56 -3.90
C THR A 53 14.91 18.95 -3.95
N LYS A 54 14.07 19.91 -4.34
CA LYS A 54 14.22 21.38 -4.30
C LYS A 54 15.20 22.04 -5.27
#